data_AF-A0A2N5JRB9-F1
#
_entry.id   AF-A0A2N5JRB9-F1
#
_cell.length_a   1.000
_cell.length_b   1.000
_cell.length_c   1.000
_cell.angle_alpha   90.00
_cell.angle_beta   90.00
_cell.angle_gamma   90.00
#
_symmetry.space_group_name_H-M   'P 1'
#
loop_
_entity.id
_entity.type
_entity.pdbx_description
1 polymer ?
#
loop_
_entity_poly.entity_id
_entity_poly.type
_entity_poly.pdbx_seq_one_letter_code
_entity_poly.pdbx_strand_id
1 'polypeptide(L)'
;MFSPKTNHQYPILLCPDRWYQAIQNPEKLEFTLPKPQRPIRQNLPFQLPTIFLVSLVIITITAGIFLQKKYDWLLPVGIAISIFSLPLVFRDYNDFQKQNSRLKKLKDKYENDLAFYQSEYQKFKERQKRLEKLDRSELQKQASLMVLAQTVLPEPGENYKIGLSERYFYHNYLVKYFGQNICIDRCLPNENSDRPFYPDFVFTLPEFRLYIDVEIDEPYTPLTGNCKPKHYQGKDNDRDRFF
;
A
#
# COMPACT_ATOMS: atom_id res chain seq x y z
N MET A 1 3.26 59.82 -13.97
CA MET A 1 2.51 58.66 -14.48
C MET A 1 3.17 57.42 -13.89
N PHE A 2 2.67 56.94 -12.74
CA PHE A 2 3.27 55.80 -12.05
C PHE A 2 2.88 54.52 -12.79
N SER A 3 3.88 53.78 -13.27
CA SER A 3 3.70 52.43 -13.80
C SER A 3 2.99 51.58 -12.74
N PRO A 4 1.91 50.86 -13.08
CA PRO A 4 1.22 50.02 -12.11
C PRO A 4 2.21 48.96 -11.61
N LYS A 5 2.35 48.86 -10.29
CA LYS A 5 3.13 47.80 -9.63
C LYS A 5 2.69 46.46 -10.21
N THR A 6 3.58 45.80 -10.95
CA THR A 6 3.39 44.42 -11.35
C THR A 6 3.26 43.61 -10.06
N ASN A 7 2.07 43.08 -9.84
CA ASN A 7 1.76 42.21 -8.73
C ASN A 7 2.44 40.87 -9.06
N HIS A 8 3.74 40.77 -8.78
CA HIS A 8 4.50 39.56 -9.04
C HIS A 8 3.92 38.47 -8.14
N GLN A 9 3.21 37.53 -8.75
CA GLN A 9 2.84 36.30 -8.08
C GLN A 9 4.10 35.45 -8.01
N TYR A 10 4.58 35.22 -6.79
CA TYR A 10 5.68 34.30 -6.54
C TYR A 10 5.23 32.86 -6.83
N PRO A 11 6.16 31.96 -7.19
CA PRO A 11 5.85 30.54 -7.27
C PRO A 11 5.28 30.05 -5.93
N ILE A 12 4.19 29.29 -6.01
CA ILE A 12 3.57 28.67 -4.84
C ILE A 12 4.34 27.40 -4.53
N LEU A 13 4.93 27.32 -3.33
CA LEU A 13 5.54 26.10 -2.83
C LEU A 13 4.52 25.36 -1.98
N LEU A 14 4.10 24.18 -2.44
CA LEU A 14 3.29 23.26 -1.66
C LEU A 14 4.23 22.25 -0.99
N CYS A 15 4.08 22.07 0.32
CA CYS A 15 4.84 21.08 1.07
C CYS A 15 3.86 20.02 1.59
N PRO A 16 4.21 18.72 1.52
CA PRO A 16 3.35 17.67 2.05
C PRO A 16 3.07 17.89 3.54
N ASP A 17 1.82 17.64 3.95
CA ASP A 17 1.38 17.80 5.34
C ASP A 17 2.26 17.01 6.30
N ARG A 18 2.70 15.81 5.90
CA ARG A 18 3.61 14.98 6.70
C ARG A 18 4.96 15.65 6.96
N TRP A 19 5.50 16.36 5.96
CA TRP A 19 6.76 17.09 6.13
C TRP A 19 6.58 18.30 7.05
N TYR A 20 5.49 19.05 6.87
CA TYR A 20 5.16 20.18 7.75
C TYR A 20 4.93 19.73 9.20
N GLN A 21 4.16 18.65 9.41
CA GLN A 21 3.91 18.06 10.72
C GLN A 21 5.21 17.57 11.38
N ALA A 22 6.11 16.95 10.60
CA ALA A 22 7.41 16.52 11.08
C ALA A 22 8.28 17.70 11.55
N ILE A 23 8.22 18.85 10.88
CA ILE A 23 8.97 20.05 11.32
C ILE A 23 8.33 20.70 12.55
N GLN A 24 7.00 20.71 12.64
CA GLN A 24 6.28 21.32 13.76
C GLN A 24 6.38 20.48 15.04
N ASN A 25 6.36 19.15 14.90
CA ASN A 25 6.37 18.20 16.01
C ASN A 25 7.42 17.10 15.78
N PRO A 26 8.72 17.43 15.72
CA PRO A 26 9.74 16.49 15.30
C PRO A 26 9.99 15.36 16.32
N GLU A 27 9.47 15.49 17.54
CA GLU A 27 9.45 14.44 18.57
C GLU A 27 8.41 13.34 18.31
N LYS A 28 7.34 13.62 17.53
CA LYS A 28 6.23 12.70 17.27
C LYS A 28 6.44 11.85 16.01
N LEU A 29 7.64 11.31 15.83
CA LEU A 29 7.87 10.35 14.74
C LEU A 29 7.15 9.04 15.06
N GLU A 30 6.25 8.62 14.19
CA GLU A 30 5.53 7.36 14.32
C GLU A 30 6.26 6.21 13.62
N PHE A 31 6.18 5.01 14.20
CA PHE A 31 6.67 3.81 13.56
C PHE A 31 5.63 3.30 12.55
N THR A 32 5.97 3.34 11.26
CA THR A 32 5.02 3.13 10.17
C THR A 32 4.80 1.67 9.77
N LEU A 33 5.69 0.75 10.18
CA LEU A 33 5.54 -0.65 9.79
C LEU A 33 4.35 -1.28 10.52
N PRO A 34 3.38 -1.88 9.80
CA PRO A 34 2.25 -2.54 10.42
C PRO A 34 2.71 -3.80 11.16
N LYS A 35 2.10 -4.07 12.31
CA LYS A 35 2.39 -5.30 13.06
C LYS A 35 1.87 -6.51 12.27
N PRO A 36 2.71 -7.53 12.02
CA PRO A 36 2.27 -8.75 11.34
C PRO A 36 1.09 -9.41 12.06
N GLN A 37 0.13 -9.90 11.30
CA GLN A 37 -1.06 -10.57 11.83
C GLN A 37 -0.83 -12.08 11.95
N ARG A 38 -1.17 -12.65 13.10
CA ARG A 38 -1.04 -14.08 13.34
C ARG A 38 -2.05 -14.85 12.47
N PRO A 39 -1.63 -15.88 11.72
CA PRO A 39 -2.57 -16.67 10.94
C PRO A 39 -3.54 -17.42 11.86
N ILE A 40 -4.83 -17.39 11.50
CA ILE A 40 -5.91 -18.05 12.24
C ILE A 40 -5.92 -19.54 11.89
N ARG A 41 -5.96 -20.40 12.92
CA ARG A 41 -6.04 -21.85 12.74
C ARG A 41 -7.51 -22.28 12.63
N GLN A 42 -7.82 -23.15 11.67
CA GLN A 42 -9.06 -23.91 11.68
C GLN A 42 -8.90 -25.12 12.60
N ASN A 43 -9.87 -25.33 13.50
CA ASN A 43 -9.74 -26.29 14.59
C ASN A 43 -10.11 -27.74 14.22
N LEU A 44 -10.86 -27.95 13.12
CA LEU A 44 -11.42 -29.26 12.79
C LEU A 44 -10.99 -29.76 11.40
N PRO A 45 -10.65 -31.05 11.27
CA PRO A 45 -10.26 -31.66 10.00
C PRO A 45 -11.42 -31.99 9.07
N PHE A 46 -12.64 -32.04 9.61
CA PHE A 46 -13.82 -32.46 8.87
C PHE A 46 -14.91 -31.40 8.97
N GLN A 47 -15.67 -31.26 7.89
CA GLN A 47 -16.89 -30.46 7.93
C GLN A 47 -17.96 -31.16 8.77
N LEU A 48 -18.88 -30.39 9.36
CA LEU A 48 -19.98 -30.93 10.18
C LEU A 48 -20.78 -32.07 9.48
N PRO A 49 -21.09 -32.01 8.17
CA PRO A 49 -21.79 -33.10 7.49
C PRO A 49 -21.00 -34.42 7.50
N THR A 50 -19.69 -34.36 7.32
CA THR A 50 -18.81 -35.53 7.33
C THR A 50 -18.74 -36.14 8.73
N ILE A 51 -18.66 -35.30 9.77
CA ILE A 51 -18.72 -35.75 11.17
C ILE A 51 -20.06 -36.45 11.46
N PHE A 52 -21.17 -35.85 11.03
CA PHE A 52 -22.50 -36.44 11.21
C PHE A 52 -22.63 -37.78 10.49
N LEU A 53 -22.12 -37.87 9.26
CA LEU A 53 -22.20 -39.07 8.44
C LEU A 53 -21.34 -40.21 9.01
N VAL A 54 -20.12 -39.92 9.47
CA VAL A 54 -19.27 -40.90 10.18
C VAL A 54 -19.95 -41.36 11.48
N SER A 55 -20.57 -40.44 12.22
CA SER A 55 -21.33 -40.79 13.43
C SER A 55 -22.51 -41.70 13.13
N LEU A 56 -23.26 -41.42 12.05
CA LEU A 56 -24.38 -42.26 11.58
C LEU A 56 -23.91 -43.66 11.19
N VAL A 57 -22.78 -43.77 10.49
CA VAL A 57 -22.14 -45.06 10.15
C VAL A 57 -21.81 -45.86 11.40
N ILE A 58 -21.18 -45.23 12.40
CA ILE A 58 -20.83 -45.89 13.67
C ILE A 58 -22.09 -46.38 14.38
N ILE A 59 -23.12 -45.55 14.47
CA ILE A 59 -24.39 -45.89 15.13
C ILE A 59 -25.09 -47.05 14.41
N THR A 60 -25.18 -47.01 13.08
CA THR A 60 -25.87 -48.04 12.28
C THR A 60 -25.16 -49.40 12.34
N ILE A 61 -23.83 -49.42 12.28
CA ILE A 61 -23.05 -50.65 12.45
C ILE A 61 -23.23 -51.20 13.87
N THR A 62 -23.11 -50.35 14.89
CA THR A 62 -23.24 -50.77 16.29
C THR A 62 -24.64 -51.35 16.55
N ALA A 63 -25.69 -50.66 16.09
CA ALA A 63 -27.06 -51.15 16.20
C ALA A 63 -27.26 -52.47 15.43
N GLY A 64 -26.68 -52.60 14.23
CA GLY A 64 -26.75 -53.82 13.43
C GLY A 64 -26.12 -55.03 14.13
N ILE A 65 -25.02 -54.84 14.86
CA ILE A 65 -24.38 -55.91 15.65
C ILE A 65 -25.26 -56.33 16.82
N PHE A 66 -25.82 -55.39 17.58
CA PHE A 66 -26.63 -55.71 18.77
C PHE A 66 -28.03 -56.24 18.45
N LEU A 67 -28.63 -55.79 17.34
CA LEU A 67 -30.00 -56.11 16.97
C LEU A 67 -30.10 -57.17 15.86
N GLN A 68 -29.01 -57.85 15.54
CA GLN A 68 -28.91 -58.76 14.40
C GLN A 68 -30.08 -59.75 14.35
N LYS A 69 -30.36 -60.44 15.48
CA LYS A 69 -31.44 -61.45 15.59
C LYS A 69 -32.84 -60.97 15.15
N LYS A 70 -33.10 -59.65 15.18
CA LYS A 70 -34.39 -59.07 14.82
C LYS A 70 -34.36 -58.34 13.47
N TYR A 71 -33.19 -57.82 13.08
CA TYR A 71 -33.04 -56.95 11.92
C TYR A 71 -31.74 -57.27 11.16
N ASP A 72 -31.70 -58.42 10.49
CA ASP A 72 -30.51 -58.89 9.75
C ASP A 72 -30.05 -57.94 8.63
N TRP A 73 -30.92 -57.05 8.15
CA TRP A 73 -30.61 -56.08 7.09
C TRP A 73 -29.82 -54.85 7.55
N LEU A 74 -29.80 -54.53 8.84
CA LEU A 74 -29.14 -53.30 9.35
C LEU A 74 -27.63 -53.31 9.13
N LEU A 75 -26.99 -54.46 9.32
CA LEU A 75 -25.54 -54.59 9.17
C LEU A 75 -25.09 -54.41 7.71
N PRO A 76 -25.70 -55.08 6.70
CA PRO A 76 -25.43 -54.80 5.29
C PRO A 76 -25.63 -53.33 4.90
N VAL A 77 -26.68 -52.67 5.41
CA VAL A 77 -26.93 -51.25 5.13
C VAL A 77 -25.86 -50.36 5.74
N GLY A 78 -25.46 -50.60 7.00
CA GLY A 78 -24.36 -49.86 7.62
C GLY A 78 -23.04 -49.99 6.86
N ILE A 79 -22.72 -51.19 6.36
CA ILE A 79 -21.55 -51.44 5.52
C ILE A 79 -21.65 -50.68 4.20
N ALA A 80 -22.81 -50.70 3.53
CA ALA A 80 -23.02 -49.97 2.28
C ALA A 80 -22.83 -48.45 2.49
N ILE A 81 -23.44 -47.86 3.52
CA ILE A 81 -23.28 -46.44 3.85
C ILE A 81 -21.80 -46.11 4.12
N SER A 82 -21.07 -47.01 4.80
CA SER A 82 -19.64 -46.85 5.06
C SER A 82 -18.85 -46.74 3.75
N ILE A 83 -19.08 -47.64 2.79
CA ILE A 83 -18.38 -47.63 1.50
C ILE A 83 -18.68 -46.34 0.74
N PHE A 84 -19.95 -45.91 0.71
CA PHE A 84 -20.36 -44.66 0.06
C PHE A 84 -19.81 -43.41 0.76
N SER A 85 -19.49 -43.48 2.06
CA SER A 85 -18.92 -42.37 2.83
C SER A 85 -17.43 -42.10 2.57
N LEU A 86 -16.67 -43.13 2.19
CA LEU A 86 -15.21 -43.08 2.10
C LEU A 86 -14.70 -41.96 1.16
N PRO A 87 -15.28 -41.72 -0.03
CA PRO A 87 -14.83 -40.63 -0.90
C PRO A 87 -14.98 -39.25 -0.25
N LEU A 88 -16.05 -39.01 0.52
CA LEU A 88 -16.28 -37.74 1.22
C LEU A 88 -15.26 -37.54 2.35
N VAL A 89 -15.04 -38.58 3.16
CA VAL A 89 -14.04 -38.55 4.24
C VAL A 89 -12.63 -38.34 3.68
N PHE A 90 -12.29 -39.02 2.58
CA PHE A 90 -10.99 -38.90 1.93
C PHE A 90 -10.78 -37.50 1.32
N ARG A 91 -11.81 -36.94 0.69
CA ARG A 91 -11.78 -35.57 0.17
C ARG A 91 -11.53 -34.55 1.28
N ASP A 92 -12.33 -34.59 2.35
CA ASP A 92 -12.20 -33.65 3.47
C ASP A 92 -10.83 -33.79 4.17
N TYR A 93 -10.32 -35.01 4.32
CA TYR A 93 -8.99 -35.26 4.85
C TYR A 93 -7.89 -34.65 3.97
N ASN A 94 -7.94 -34.84 2.65
CA ASN A 94 -6.98 -34.25 1.72
C ASN A 94 -7.04 -32.72 1.72
N ASP A 95 -8.25 -32.14 1.78
CA ASP A 95 -8.45 -30.71 1.88
C ASP A 95 -7.84 -30.16 3.19
N PHE A 96 -8.06 -30.85 4.31
CA PHE A 96 -7.43 -30.51 5.58
C PHE A 96 -5.90 -30.57 5.53
N GLN A 97 -5.32 -31.60 4.90
CA GLN A 97 -3.87 -31.70 4.71
C GLN A 97 -3.31 -30.54 3.87
N LYS A 98 -4.02 -30.15 2.81
CA LYS A 98 -3.66 -29.00 1.97
C LYS A 98 -3.74 -27.69 2.74
N GLN A 99 -4.79 -27.51 3.55
CA GLN A 99 -4.93 -26.34 4.41
C GLN A 99 -3.83 -26.27 5.48
N ASN A 100 -3.50 -27.38 6.13
CA ASN A 100 -2.40 -27.43 7.12
C ASN A 100 -1.05 -27.08 6.49
N SER A 101 -0.80 -27.58 5.27
CA SER A 101 0.42 -27.25 4.52
C SER A 101 0.50 -25.76 4.20
N ARG A 102 -0.62 -25.14 3.81
CA ARG A 102 -0.72 -23.68 3.61
C ARG A 102 -0.52 -22.92 4.92
N LEU A 103 -1.15 -23.37 6.00
CA LEU A 103 -1.03 -22.77 7.32
C LEU A 103 0.41 -22.81 7.83
N LYS A 104 1.15 -23.91 7.58
CA LYS A 104 2.57 -24.01 7.90
C LYS A 104 3.37 -22.92 7.18
N LYS A 105 3.22 -22.79 5.86
CA LYS A 105 3.87 -21.73 5.08
C LYS A 105 3.52 -20.32 5.58
N LEU A 106 2.26 -20.10 5.95
CA LEU A 106 1.81 -18.81 6.51
C LEU A 106 2.42 -18.53 7.89
N LYS A 107 2.61 -19.56 8.71
CA LYS A 107 3.31 -19.43 10.01
C LYS A 107 4.78 -19.11 9.81
N ASP A 108 5.46 -19.84 8.92
CA ASP A 108 6.87 -19.60 8.62
C ASP A 108 7.07 -18.16 8.09
N LYS A 109 6.19 -17.71 7.19
CA LYS A 109 6.16 -16.32 6.72
C LYS A 109 5.91 -15.33 7.86
N TYR A 110 4.90 -15.57 8.70
CA TYR A 110 4.60 -14.72 9.85
C TYR A 110 5.77 -14.60 10.82
N GLU A 111 6.51 -15.69 11.09
CA GLU A 111 7.66 -15.67 11.98
C GLU A 111 8.81 -14.83 11.41
N ASN A 112 9.07 -14.95 10.10
CA ASN A 112 10.04 -14.10 9.41
C ASN A 112 9.63 -12.62 9.43
N ASP A 113 8.36 -12.34 9.11
CA ASP A 113 7.81 -10.98 9.11
C ASP A 113 7.86 -10.38 10.54
N LEU A 114 7.59 -11.20 11.57
CA LEU A 114 7.67 -10.79 12.97
C LEU A 114 9.10 -10.49 13.41
N ALA A 115 10.07 -11.32 13.01
CA ALA A 115 11.48 -11.09 13.31
C ALA A 115 12.00 -9.80 12.64
N PHE A 116 11.63 -9.59 11.37
CA PHE A 116 11.93 -8.35 10.64
C PHE A 116 11.32 -7.13 11.34
N TYR A 117 10.02 -7.18 11.64
CA TYR A 117 9.31 -6.13 12.37
C TYR A 117 9.99 -5.80 13.71
N GLN A 118 10.35 -6.81 14.50
CA GLN A 118 11.00 -6.62 15.80
C GLN A 118 12.37 -5.95 15.65
N SER A 119 13.16 -6.36 14.65
CA SER A 119 14.46 -5.74 14.35
C SER A 119 14.31 -4.26 13.99
N GLU A 120 13.42 -3.93 13.06
CA GLU A 120 13.18 -2.54 12.65
C GLU A 120 12.61 -1.69 13.79
N TYR A 121 11.75 -2.27 14.63
CA TYR A 121 11.21 -1.59 15.80
C TYR A 121 12.29 -1.25 16.84
N GLN A 122 13.29 -2.12 17.04
CA GLN A 122 14.42 -1.81 17.92
C GLN A 122 15.30 -0.71 17.35
N LYS A 123 15.62 -0.76 16.05
CA LYS A 123 16.36 0.33 15.37
C LYS A 123 15.63 1.67 15.50
N PHE A 124 14.32 1.66 15.36
CA PHE A 124 13.49 2.84 15.56
C PHE A 124 13.58 3.39 17.00
N LYS A 125 13.49 2.52 18.01
CA LYS A 125 13.66 2.91 19.42
C LYS A 125 15.03 3.50 19.71
N GLU A 126 16.09 2.88 19.20
CA GLU A 126 17.45 3.40 19.33
C GLU A 126 17.59 4.78 18.67
N ARG A 127 16.97 4.95 17.51
CA ARG A 127 16.95 6.24 16.80
C ARG A 127 16.23 7.30 17.63
N GLN A 128 15.05 7.01 18.20
CA GLN A 128 14.34 7.93 19.08
C GLN A 128 15.21 8.38 20.26
N LYS A 129 15.90 7.46 20.94
CA LYS A 129 16.83 7.80 22.03
C LYS A 129 18.00 8.69 21.60
N ARG A 130 18.46 8.57 20.35
CA ARG A 130 19.50 9.47 19.81
C ARG A 130 18.92 10.85 19.54
N LEU A 131 17.71 10.92 19.00
CA LEU A 131 17.00 12.15 18.70
C LEU A 131 16.68 12.98 19.95
N GLU A 132 16.31 12.33 21.06
CA GLU A 132 16.07 13.00 22.36
C GLU A 132 17.26 13.83 22.87
N LYS A 133 18.47 13.56 22.37
CA LYS A 133 19.69 14.28 22.76
C LYS A 133 20.02 15.46 21.84
N LEU A 134 19.30 15.61 20.73
CA LEU A 134 19.56 16.66 19.75
C LEU A 134 18.87 17.96 20.16
N ASP A 135 19.44 19.09 19.74
CA ASP A 135 18.72 20.35 19.81
C ASP A 135 17.54 20.36 18.82
N ARG A 136 16.64 21.34 18.98
CA ARG A 136 15.44 21.45 18.17
C ARG A 136 15.73 21.62 16.67
N SER A 137 16.79 22.33 16.29
CA SER A 137 17.09 22.59 14.88
C SER A 137 17.56 21.32 14.18
N GLU A 138 18.46 20.56 14.82
CA GLU A 138 18.92 19.28 14.28
C GLU A 138 17.80 18.24 14.31
N LEU A 139 16.94 18.26 15.34
CA LEU A 139 15.77 17.38 15.42
C LEU A 139 14.79 17.63 14.25
N GLN A 140 14.50 18.90 13.93
CA GLN A 140 13.68 19.26 12.77
C GLN A 140 14.29 18.77 11.46
N LYS A 141 15.60 18.98 11.28
CA LYS A 141 16.33 18.51 10.11
C LYS A 141 16.27 16.99 9.97
N GLN A 142 16.49 16.24 11.06
CA GLN A 142 16.39 14.79 11.05
C GLN A 142 14.97 14.31 10.74
N ALA A 143 13.95 14.95 11.32
CA ALA A 143 12.55 14.63 11.03
C ALA A 143 12.21 14.88 9.55
N SER A 144 12.65 16.01 8.98
CA SER A 144 12.53 16.30 7.55
C SER A 144 13.20 15.23 6.69
N LEU A 145 14.44 14.85 7.01
CA LEU A 145 15.17 13.81 6.28
C LEU A 145 14.48 12.44 6.37
N MET A 146 13.83 12.12 7.49
CA MET A 146 13.07 10.86 7.62
C MET A 146 11.81 10.84 6.76
N VAL A 147 11.13 11.97 6.61
CA VAL A 147 9.99 12.09 5.68
C VAL A 147 10.50 12.00 4.24
N LEU A 148 11.56 12.72 3.89
CA LEU A 148 12.17 12.68 2.56
C LEU A 148 12.72 11.29 2.21
N ALA A 149 13.21 10.53 3.17
CA ALA A 149 13.67 9.16 2.93
C ALA A 149 12.56 8.21 2.45
N GLN A 150 11.28 8.57 2.64
CA GLN A 150 10.10 7.81 2.20
C GLN A 150 9.61 8.22 0.79
N THR A 151 10.23 9.22 0.15
CA THR A 151 9.82 9.62 -1.20
C THR A 151 10.05 8.49 -2.19
N VAL A 152 9.09 8.33 -3.10
CA VAL A 152 9.18 7.35 -4.19
C VAL A 152 9.80 8.03 -5.41
N LEU A 153 10.73 7.34 -6.07
CA LEU A 153 11.30 7.79 -7.33
C LEU A 153 10.21 7.72 -8.41
N PRO A 154 9.94 8.81 -9.15
CA PRO A 154 8.98 8.77 -10.26
C PRO A 154 9.43 7.82 -11.39
N GLU A 155 8.50 7.04 -11.89
CA GLU A 155 8.75 6.05 -12.95
C GLU A 155 8.61 6.70 -14.34
N PRO A 156 9.20 6.12 -15.41
CA PRO A 156 8.90 6.55 -16.77
C PRO A 156 7.40 6.39 -17.08
N GLY A 157 6.78 7.46 -17.56
CA GLY A 157 5.39 7.47 -17.99
C GLY A 157 5.20 6.87 -19.38
N GLU A 158 4.08 6.20 -19.61
CA GLU A 158 3.70 5.74 -20.96
C GLU A 158 2.82 6.77 -21.67
N ASN A 159 3.14 7.06 -22.94
CA ASN A 159 2.31 7.91 -23.83
C ASN A 159 2.04 9.34 -23.30
N TYR A 160 3.00 9.94 -22.58
CA TYR A 160 2.89 11.33 -22.14
C TYR A 160 2.89 12.30 -23.33
N LYS A 161 1.99 13.29 -23.31
CA LYS A 161 1.89 14.34 -24.32
C LYS A 161 2.23 15.68 -23.68
N ILE A 162 3.41 16.20 -24.01
CA ILE A 162 3.85 17.52 -23.57
C ILE A 162 3.17 18.64 -24.38
N GLY A 163 2.71 19.68 -23.69
CA GLY A 163 2.20 20.93 -24.24
C GLY A 163 3.26 21.74 -24.98
N LEU A 164 2.84 22.70 -25.81
CA LEU A 164 3.76 23.58 -26.54
C LEU A 164 4.51 24.53 -25.59
N SER A 165 3.82 25.11 -24.61
CA SER A 165 4.45 26.02 -23.64
C SER A 165 5.33 25.24 -22.68
N GLU A 166 4.89 24.07 -22.19
CA GLU A 166 5.74 23.14 -21.42
C GLU A 166 7.03 22.80 -22.17
N ARG A 167 6.92 22.39 -23.44
CA ARG A 167 8.08 22.07 -24.29
C ARG A 167 9.02 23.27 -24.45
N TYR A 168 8.46 24.45 -24.72
CA TYR A 168 9.25 25.67 -24.85
C TYR A 168 9.97 26.03 -23.54
N PHE A 169 9.27 25.93 -22.41
CA PHE A 169 9.83 26.24 -21.10
C PHE A 169 10.94 25.26 -20.71
N TYR A 170 10.72 23.97 -20.94
CA TYR A 170 11.70 22.92 -20.69
C TYR A 170 13.02 23.17 -21.44
N HIS A 171 12.96 23.31 -22.77
CA HIS A 171 14.17 23.42 -23.59
C HIS A 171 14.91 24.75 -23.42
N ASN A 172 14.19 25.86 -23.28
CA ASN A 172 14.83 27.18 -23.27
C ASN A 172 15.27 27.64 -21.87
N TYR A 173 14.64 27.12 -20.81
CA TYR A 173 14.90 27.55 -19.44
C TYR A 173 15.35 26.38 -18.57
N LEU A 174 14.50 25.37 -18.36
CA LEU A 174 14.76 24.36 -17.33
C LEU A 174 16.03 23.55 -17.61
N VAL A 175 16.22 23.06 -18.84
CA VAL A 175 17.43 22.31 -19.21
C VAL A 175 18.70 23.17 -19.05
N LYS A 176 18.61 24.47 -19.34
CA LYS A 176 19.74 25.39 -19.20
C LYS A 176 20.17 25.58 -17.74
N TYR A 177 19.21 25.67 -16.81
CA TYR A 177 19.50 25.91 -15.39
C TYR A 177 19.73 24.64 -14.59
N PHE A 178 19.04 23.55 -14.92
CA PHE A 178 19.02 22.32 -14.12
C PHE A 178 19.68 21.12 -14.81
N GLY A 179 19.99 21.21 -16.10
CA GLY A 179 20.71 20.17 -16.84
C GLY A 179 20.03 18.80 -16.74
N GLN A 180 20.77 17.81 -16.24
CA GLN A 180 20.29 16.43 -16.09
C GLN A 180 19.34 16.24 -14.90
N ASN A 181 19.25 17.23 -14.01
CA ASN A 181 18.42 17.14 -12.81
C ASN A 181 16.95 17.44 -13.08
N ILE A 182 16.59 17.96 -14.27
CA ILE A 182 15.19 18.13 -14.66
C ILE A 182 14.80 17.06 -15.68
N CYS A 183 13.63 16.46 -15.50
CA CYS A 183 13.08 15.50 -16.45
C CYS A 183 11.59 15.73 -16.70
N ILE A 184 11.16 15.27 -17.87
CA ILE A 184 9.76 15.15 -18.29
C ILE A 184 9.40 13.66 -18.38
N ASP A 185 8.15 13.36 -18.73
CA ASP A 185 7.67 11.98 -18.96
C ASP A 185 7.82 11.08 -17.73
N ARG A 186 7.56 11.64 -16.54
CA ARG A 186 7.55 10.90 -15.28
C ARG A 186 6.12 10.71 -14.77
N CYS A 187 5.91 9.64 -14.01
CA CYS A 187 4.65 9.43 -13.33
C CYS A 187 4.84 8.86 -11.92
N LEU A 188 3.81 9.03 -11.10
CA LEU A 188 3.68 8.42 -9.78
C LEU A 188 2.40 7.57 -9.74
N PRO A 189 2.44 6.35 -9.18
CA PRO A 189 1.22 5.58 -8.96
C PRO A 189 0.29 6.35 -8.02
N ASN A 190 -1.00 6.39 -8.37
CA ASN A 190 -2.01 7.04 -7.55
C ASN A 190 -2.85 5.96 -6.86
N GLU A 191 -2.71 5.82 -5.53
CA GLU A 191 -3.46 4.79 -4.78
C GLU A 191 -4.98 5.00 -4.85
N ASN A 192 -5.44 6.22 -5.17
CA ASN A 192 -6.85 6.58 -5.24
C ASN A 192 -7.41 6.61 -6.68
N SER A 193 -6.61 6.28 -7.69
CA SER A 193 -7.03 6.32 -9.10
C SER A 193 -6.33 5.27 -9.95
N ASP A 194 -7.06 4.65 -10.87
CA ASP A 194 -6.46 3.77 -11.89
C ASP A 194 -5.52 4.53 -12.87
N ARG A 195 -5.48 5.86 -12.79
CA ARG A 195 -4.60 6.70 -13.60
C ARG A 195 -3.42 7.20 -12.75
N PRO A 196 -2.17 6.99 -13.20
CA PRO A 196 -1.01 7.60 -12.57
C PRO A 196 -1.10 9.13 -12.55
N PHE A 197 -0.45 9.74 -11.57
CA PHE A 197 -0.22 11.18 -11.54
C PHE A 197 0.96 11.53 -12.47
N TYR A 198 0.81 12.58 -13.27
CA TYR A 198 1.80 13.01 -14.27
C TYR A 198 2.16 14.48 -14.04
N PRO A 199 3.28 14.77 -13.36
CA PRO A 199 3.79 16.13 -13.22
C PRO A 199 4.24 16.72 -14.57
N ASP A 200 4.15 18.04 -14.74
CA ASP A 200 4.68 18.72 -15.93
C ASP A 200 6.20 18.54 -16.04
N PHE A 201 6.90 18.78 -14.93
CA PHE A 201 8.33 18.51 -14.80
C PHE A 201 8.67 17.94 -13.44
N VAL A 202 9.71 17.11 -13.40
CA VAL A 202 10.28 16.62 -12.15
C VAL A 202 11.71 17.10 -12.04
N PHE A 203 11.98 17.91 -11.01
CA PHE A 203 13.34 18.21 -10.59
C PHE A 203 13.82 17.16 -9.59
N THR A 204 15.01 16.62 -9.83
CA THR A 204 15.56 15.47 -9.14
C THR A 204 16.91 15.82 -8.54
N LEU A 205 17.09 15.50 -7.26
CA LEU A 205 18.37 15.52 -6.57
C LEU A 205 18.58 14.15 -5.92
N PRO A 206 19.08 13.16 -6.70
CA PRO A 206 19.21 11.78 -6.24
C PRO A 206 20.07 11.65 -4.98
N GLU A 207 21.10 12.48 -4.81
CA GLU A 207 21.97 12.48 -3.64
C GLU A 207 21.20 12.75 -2.33
N PHE A 208 20.08 13.47 -2.41
CA PHE A 208 19.21 13.78 -1.26
C PHE A 208 17.91 12.98 -1.25
N ARG A 209 17.68 12.12 -2.25
CA ARG A 209 16.37 11.51 -2.53
C ARG A 209 15.25 12.55 -2.54
N LEU A 210 15.52 13.70 -3.15
CA LEU A 210 14.55 14.79 -3.26
C LEU A 210 14.04 14.86 -4.69
N TYR A 211 12.72 14.79 -4.82
CA TYR A 211 12.01 14.90 -6.10
C TYR A 211 10.97 16.00 -5.93
N ILE A 212 11.09 17.05 -6.72
CA ILE A 212 10.21 18.21 -6.69
C ILE A 212 9.36 18.17 -7.95
N ASP A 213 8.05 18.08 -7.74
CA ASP A 213 7.08 18.34 -8.78
C ASP A 213 7.06 19.84 -9.10
N VAL A 214 7.21 20.17 -10.38
CA VAL A 214 7.18 21.52 -10.90
C VAL A 214 6.06 21.61 -11.92
N GLU A 215 4.96 22.22 -11.51
CA GLU A 215 3.79 22.47 -12.36
C GLU A 215 3.83 23.89 -12.93
N ILE A 216 3.44 24.04 -14.20
CA ILE A 216 3.24 25.35 -14.81
C ILE A 216 1.75 25.57 -15.13
N ASP A 217 1.19 26.66 -14.63
CA ASP A 217 -0.21 26.97 -14.95
C ASP A 217 -0.28 27.66 -16.31
N GLU A 218 -0.70 26.92 -17.34
CA GLU A 218 -0.94 27.47 -18.67
C GLU A 218 -2.27 28.27 -18.68
N PRO A 219 -2.28 29.56 -19.06
CA PRO A 219 -3.54 30.26 -19.32
C PRO A 219 -4.16 29.72 -20.63
N TYR A 220 -5.31 29.07 -20.55
CA TYR A 220 -6.00 28.61 -21.76
C TYR A 220 -6.72 29.76 -22.47
N THR A 221 -6.51 29.80 -23.79
CA THR A 221 -7.14 30.63 -24.82
C THR A 221 -6.71 32.12 -24.87
N PRO A 222 -5.82 32.49 -25.80
CA PRO A 222 -5.57 33.88 -26.18
C PRO A 222 -6.79 34.61 -26.78
N LEU A 223 -7.85 33.88 -27.14
CA LEU A 223 -8.91 34.36 -28.03
C LEU A 223 -10.13 34.98 -27.32
N THR A 224 -10.36 34.72 -26.03
CA THR A 224 -11.60 35.16 -25.34
C THR A 224 -11.38 36.23 -24.26
N GLY A 225 -10.14 36.63 -23.98
CA GLY A 225 -9.81 37.69 -23.01
C GLY A 225 -10.08 37.33 -21.53
N ASN A 226 -10.73 36.20 -21.25
CA ASN A 226 -10.99 35.69 -19.91
C ASN A 226 -10.02 34.55 -19.58
N CYS A 227 -8.73 34.89 -19.42
CA CYS A 227 -7.70 33.95 -19.00
C CYS A 227 -7.82 33.70 -17.49
N LYS A 228 -8.58 32.67 -17.09
CA LYS A 228 -8.48 32.16 -15.73
C LYS A 228 -7.48 31.00 -15.72
N PRO A 229 -6.50 31.02 -14.81
CA PRO A 229 -5.58 29.90 -14.63
C PRO A 229 -6.39 28.62 -14.37
N LYS A 230 -5.89 27.47 -14.82
CA LYS A 230 -6.56 26.19 -14.60
C LYS A 230 -6.39 25.76 -13.13
N HIS A 231 -5.26 26.13 -12.52
CA HIS A 231 -4.83 25.75 -11.20
C HIS A 231 -4.66 26.98 -10.28
N TYR A 232 -5.77 27.54 -9.82
CA TYR A 232 -5.75 28.59 -8.79
C TYR A 232 -6.31 28.09 -7.46
N GLN A 233 -5.85 28.73 -6.37
CA GLN A 233 -6.23 28.40 -4.99
C GLN A 233 -7.75 28.32 -4.84
N GLY A 234 -8.26 27.15 -4.43
CA GLY A 234 -9.69 26.90 -4.17
C GLY A 234 -10.47 26.15 -5.27
N LYS A 235 -9.84 25.77 -6.39
CA LYS A 235 -10.49 24.96 -7.45
C LYS A 235 -9.94 23.53 -7.60
N ASP A 236 -8.77 23.23 -7.03
CA ASP A 236 -8.02 21.99 -7.33
C ASP A 236 -7.81 21.07 -6.12
N ASN A 237 -8.89 20.81 -5.39
CA ASN A 237 -8.86 19.97 -4.19
C ASN A 237 -8.46 18.50 -4.47
N ASP A 238 -8.51 18.05 -5.73
CA ASP A 238 -8.12 16.68 -6.10
C ASP A 238 -6.59 16.57 -6.18
N ARG A 239 -5.94 17.58 -6.76
CA ARG A 239 -4.48 17.68 -6.79
C ARG A 239 -3.92 17.95 -5.40
N ASP A 240 -4.50 18.90 -4.66
CA ASP A 240 -4.06 19.21 -3.30
C ASP A 240 -4.22 18.01 -2.35
N ARG A 241 -5.13 17.06 -2.66
CA ARG A 241 -5.27 15.78 -1.94
C ARG A 241 -4.21 14.74 -2.24
N PHE A 242 -3.49 14.87 -3.37
CA PHE A 242 -2.40 13.97 -3.73
C PHE A 242 -1.14 14.25 -2.90
N PHE A 243 -0.92 15.51 -2.51
CA PHE A 243 0.21 15.97 -1.70
C PHE A 243 -0.09 15.93 -0.19
#